data_AF-A0A968LNZ5-F1
#
_entry.id   AF-A0A968LNZ5-F1
#
_cell.length_a   1.000
_cell.length_b   1.000
_cell.length_c   1.000
_cell.angle_alpha   90.00
_cell.angle_beta   90.00
_cell.angle_gamma   90.00
#
_symmetry.space_group_name_H-M   'P 1'
#
loop_
_entity.id
_entity.type
_entity.pdbx_description
1 polymer ?
#
loop_
_entity_poly.entity_id
_entity_poly.type
_entity_poly.pdbx_seq_one_letter_code
_entity_poly.pdbx_strand_id
1 'polypeptide(L)'
;MNTLVRTMRLKISSTDATKRVLLETIGAYTASFNRVAKIAWDERVTNGVDLHHKTYYAERELTGLPSQLTISARMKATEALKAAKELIKRAEAENKRIVFENVKLEAKGKRLRKLKTIPSCPQSKSQAIRFDASFVHP
;
A
#
# COMPACT_ATOMS: atom_id res chain seq x y z
N MET A 1 -13.68 38.64 7.29
CA MET A 1 -12.21 38.81 7.26
C MET A 1 -11.70 38.06 6.05
N ASN A 2 -11.07 38.75 5.09
CA ASN A 2 -10.60 38.14 3.85
C ASN A 2 -9.15 37.67 4.04
N THR A 3 -8.92 36.36 4.14
CA THR A 3 -7.57 35.80 4.38
C THR A 3 -6.83 35.65 3.06
N LEU A 4 -5.73 36.37 2.90
CA LEU A 4 -4.90 36.36 1.70
C LEU A 4 -3.92 35.17 1.76
N VAL A 5 -4.06 34.21 0.85
CA VAL A 5 -3.18 33.02 0.77
C VAL A 5 -2.13 33.24 -0.32
N ARG A 6 -0.85 33.10 0.02
CA ARG A 6 0.29 33.14 -0.92
C ARG A 6 1.08 31.85 -0.84
N THR A 7 1.38 31.27 -2.00
CA THR A 7 2.21 30.05 -2.11
C THR A 7 3.62 30.44 -2.53
N MET A 8 4.64 30.06 -1.75
CA MET A 8 6.06 30.21 -2.09
C MET A 8 6.71 28.85 -2.29
N ARG A 9 7.65 28.78 -3.25
CA ARG A 9 8.50 27.60 -3.47
C ARG A 9 9.86 27.84 -2.83
N LEU A 10 10.15 27.13 -1.74
CA LEU A 10 11.45 27.19 -1.06
C LEU A 10 12.36 26.09 -1.60
N LYS A 11 13.52 26.49 -2.13
CA LYS A 11 14.57 25.55 -2.52
C LYS A 11 15.40 25.23 -1.27
N ILE A 12 15.29 24.01 -0.76
CA ILE A 12 16.10 23.56 0.37
C ILE A 12 17.49 23.21 -0.15
N SER A 13 18.49 24.00 0.25
CA SER A 13 19.89 23.68 0.01
C SER A 13 20.24 22.43 0.81
N SER A 14 20.44 21.30 0.12
CA SER A 14 20.80 20.02 0.75
C SER A 14 22.26 19.71 0.46
N THR A 15 23.02 19.45 1.53
CA THR A 15 24.35 18.83 1.42
C THR A 15 24.18 17.37 1.00
N ASP A 16 25.22 16.78 0.42
CA ASP A 16 25.15 15.39 -0.03
C ASP A 16 24.95 14.41 1.14
N ALA A 17 25.46 14.76 2.33
CA ALA A 17 25.18 14.03 3.57
C ALA A 17 23.67 14.00 3.89
N THR A 18 22.99 15.15 3.83
CA THR A 18 21.55 15.23 4.09
C THR A 18 20.74 14.46 3.05
N LYS A 19 21.13 14.54 1.77
CA LYS A 19 20.48 13.76 0.70
C LYS A 19 20.60 12.26 0.96
N ARG A 20 21.79 11.80 1.36
CA ARG A 20 22.04 10.39 1.67
C ARG A 20 21.16 9.90 2.82
N VAL A 21 21.16 10.60 3.95
CA VAL A 21 20.33 10.25 5.12
C VAL A 21 18.85 10.22 4.77
N LEU A 22 18.39 11.16 3.95
CA LEU A 22 17.00 11.18 3.48
C LEU A 22 16.67 9.94 2.65
N LEU A 23 17.52 9.58 1.69
CA LEU A 23 17.32 8.40 0.83
C LEU A 23 17.35 7.11 1.64
N GLU A 24 18.28 6.97 2.59
CA GLU A 24 18.35 5.84 3.52
C GLU A 24 17.07 5.74 4.36
N THR A 25 16.57 6.88 4.87
CA THR A 25 15.32 6.94 5.63
C THR A 25 14.11 6.53 4.79
N ILE A 26 14.03 6.97 3.54
CA ILE A 26 12.96 6.56 2.60
C ILE A 26 13.01 5.06 2.33
N GLY A 27 14.22 4.50 2.16
CA GLY A 27 14.43 3.07 2.00
C GLY A 27 13.97 2.28 3.22
N ALA A 28 14.41 2.68 4.41
CA ALA A 28 14.01 2.06 5.68
C ALA A 28 12.49 2.13 5.89
N TYR A 29 11.87 3.28 5.60
CA TYR A 29 10.42 3.46 5.67
C TYR A 29 9.67 2.50 4.74
N THR A 30 10.11 2.44 3.48
CA THR A 30 9.48 1.58 2.46
C THR A 30 9.63 0.11 2.83
N ALA A 31 10.79 -0.29 3.35
CA ALA A 31 11.01 -1.64 3.84
C ALA A 31 10.08 -1.99 5.02
N SER A 32 9.90 -1.05 5.97
CA SER A 32 8.98 -1.22 7.09
C SER A 32 7.54 -1.39 6.62
N PHE A 33 7.08 -0.50 5.73
CA PHE A 33 5.76 -0.60 5.11
C PHE A 33 5.54 -1.97 4.45
N ASN A 34 6.48 -2.44 3.63
CA ASN A 34 6.35 -3.70 2.89
C ASN A 34 6.28 -4.92 3.84
N ARG A 35 7.11 -4.94 4.89
CA ARG A 35 7.10 -6.03 5.88
C ARG A 35 5.81 -6.04 6.69
N VAL A 36 5.38 -4.88 7.18
CA VAL A 36 4.12 -4.76 7.91
C VAL A 36 2.93 -5.18 7.03
N ALA A 37 2.90 -4.72 5.77
CA ALA A 37 1.86 -5.11 4.81
C ALA A 37 1.85 -6.63 4.59
N LYS A 38 3.02 -7.24 4.43
CA LYS A 38 3.16 -8.69 4.26
C LYS A 38 2.69 -9.46 5.49
N ILE A 39 3.12 -9.08 6.70
CA ILE A 39 2.70 -9.73 7.95
C ILE A 39 1.18 -9.68 8.08
N ALA A 40 0.58 -8.51 7.91
CA ALA A 40 -0.85 -8.35 8.02
C ALA A 40 -1.63 -9.11 6.94
N TRP A 41 -1.08 -9.20 5.72
CA TRP A 41 -1.67 -9.98 4.63
C TRP A 41 -1.65 -11.48 4.92
N ASP A 42 -0.48 -12.00 5.28
CA ASP A 42 -0.26 -13.44 5.52
C ASP A 42 -1.08 -13.91 6.75
N GLU A 43 -1.10 -13.11 7.82
CA GLU A 43 -1.84 -13.41 9.06
C GLU A 43 -3.31 -12.95 9.04
N ARG A 44 -3.77 -12.32 7.94
CA ARG A 44 -5.13 -11.77 7.79
C ARG A 44 -5.53 -10.79 8.91
N VAL A 45 -4.58 -10.03 9.45
CA VAL A 45 -4.81 -9.03 10.50
C VAL A 45 -5.36 -7.75 9.86
N THR A 46 -6.55 -7.33 10.28
CA THR A 46 -7.21 -6.11 9.79
C THR A 46 -7.24 -4.97 10.81
N ASN A 47 -7.02 -5.29 12.08
CA ASN A 47 -7.03 -4.35 13.18
C ASN A 47 -5.65 -3.66 13.31
N GLY A 48 -5.65 -2.33 13.26
CA GLY A 48 -4.42 -1.53 13.37
C GLY A 48 -3.78 -1.60 14.76
N VAL A 49 -4.55 -1.87 15.82
CA VAL A 49 -4.03 -2.04 17.19
C VAL A 49 -3.30 -3.37 17.31
N ASP A 50 -3.90 -4.46 16.86
CA ASP A 50 -3.28 -5.78 16.88
C ASP A 50 -2.01 -5.78 16.03
N LEU A 51 -2.06 -5.12 14.87
CA LEU A 51 -0.89 -4.95 14.02
C LEU A 51 0.20 -4.12 14.69
N HIS A 52 -0.15 -3.09 15.48
CA HIS A 52 0.82 -2.31 16.24
C HIS A 52 1.57 -3.16 17.26
N HIS A 53 0.85 -3.93 18.08
CA HIS A 53 1.48 -4.82 19.06
C HIS A 53 2.38 -5.86 18.40
N LYS A 54 1.97 -6.37 17.23
CA LYS A 54 2.75 -7.35 16.47
C LYS A 54 4.02 -6.79 15.86
N THR A 55 3.99 -5.58 15.28
CA THR A 55 5.08 -5.12 14.41
C THR A 55 5.92 -4.00 14.99
N TYR A 56 5.45 -3.24 15.97
CA TYR A 56 6.10 -1.99 16.37
C TYR A 56 7.53 -2.16 16.88
N TYR A 57 7.73 -3.01 17.88
CA TYR A 57 9.05 -3.18 18.49
C TYR A 57 10.04 -3.81 17.52
N ALA A 58 9.61 -4.83 16.77
CA ALA A 58 10.42 -5.47 15.74
C ALA A 58 10.84 -4.46 14.65
N GLU A 59 9.92 -3.64 14.14
CA GLU A 59 10.25 -2.66 13.11
C GLU A 59 11.12 -1.52 13.63
N ARG A 60 10.94 -1.09 14.88
CA ARG A 60 11.80 -0.09 15.52
C ARG A 60 13.25 -0.56 15.61
N GLU A 61 13.45 -1.82 15.98
CA GLU A 61 14.77 -2.44 16.08
C GLU A 61 15.41 -2.67 14.70
N LEU A 62 14.64 -3.24 13.76
CA LEU A 62 15.15 -3.58 12.42
C LEU A 62 15.52 -2.37 11.56
N THR A 63 14.80 -1.25 11.71
CA THR A 63 14.95 -0.09 10.81
C THR A 63 15.66 1.10 11.42
N GLY A 64 15.74 1.18 12.75
CA GLY A 64 16.22 2.37 13.45
C GLY A 64 15.35 3.62 13.25
N LEU A 65 14.21 3.52 12.55
CA LEU A 65 13.36 4.66 12.23
C LEU A 65 12.77 5.31 13.49
N PRO A 66 12.70 6.66 13.57
CA PRO A 66 11.94 7.34 14.59
C PRO A 66 10.54 6.76 14.80
N SER A 67 10.03 6.82 16.03
CA SER A 67 8.72 6.27 16.42
C SER A 67 7.60 6.70 15.47
N GLN A 68 7.55 8.00 15.14
CA GLN A 68 6.56 8.57 14.22
C GLN A 68 6.63 7.96 12.81
N LEU A 69 7.83 7.71 12.27
CA LEU A 69 7.99 7.10 10.95
C LEU A 69 7.59 5.62 10.96
N THR A 70 7.95 4.89 12.00
CA THR A 70 7.53 3.48 12.15
C THR A 70 6.01 3.36 12.26
N ILE A 71 5.38 4.21 13.07
CA ILE A 71 3.92 4.21 13.26
C ILE A 71 3.21 4.59 11.95
N SER A 72 3.69 5.62 11.25
CA SER A 72 3.09 6.04 9.99
C SER A 72 3.25 5.02 8.88
N ALA A 73 4.39 4.32 8.76
CA ALA A 73 4.57 3.22 7.82
C ALA A 73 3.52 2.11 8.04
N ARG A 74 3.27 1.76 9.30
CA ARG A 74 2.23 0.79 9.68
C ARG A 74 0.82 1.27 9.31
N MET A 75 0.50 2.52 9.62
CA MET A 75 -0.81 3.09 9.26
C MET A 75 -1.02 3.05 7.73
N LYS A 76 0.01 3.40 6.96
CA LYS A 76 -0.02 3.29 5.50
C LYS A 76 -0.23 1.87 5.02
N ALA A 77 0.45 0.89 5.62
CA ALA A 77 0.23 -0.52 5.30
C ALA A 77 -1.23 -0.92 5.57
N THR A 78 -1.80 -0.47 6.69
CA THR A 78 -3.20 -0.76 7.05
C THR A 78 -4.19 -0.16 6.04
N GLU A 79 -3.97 1.09 5.61
CA GLU A 79 -4.79 1.75 4.57
C GLU A 79 -4.70 1.00 3.24
N ALA A 80 -3.48 0.64 2.81
CA ALA A 80 -3.23 -0.11 1.58
C ALA A 80 -3.95 -1.46 1.58
N LEU A 81 -3.91 -2.18 2.70
CA LEU A 81 -4.58 -3.48 2.85
C LEU A 81 -6.10 -3.36 2.80
N LYS A 82 -6.66 -2.32 3.42
CA LYS A 82 -8.10 -2.04 3.32
C LYS A 82 -8.50 -1.78 1.87
N ALA A 83 -7.74 -0.96 1.15
CA ALA A 83 -7.98 -0.70 -0.27
C ALA A 83 -7.87 -1.98 -1.12
N ALA A 84 -6.83 -2.79 -0.90
CA ALA A 84 -6.65 -4.07 -1.60
C ALA A 84 -7.82 -5.02 -1.34
N LYS A 85 -8.30 -5.13 -0.10
CA LYS A 85 -9.45 -5.98 0.26
C LYS A 85 -10.73 -5.56 -0.47
N GLU A 86 -11.00 -4.27 -0.56
CA GLU A 86 -12.14 -3.75 -1.32
C GLU A 86 -12.03 -4.07 -2.82
N LEU A 87 -10.83 -3.97 -3.39
CA LEU A 87 -10.58 -4.34 -4.78
C LEU A 87 -10.78 -5.84 -5.03
N ILE A 88 -10.29 -6.72 -4.13
CA ILE A 88 -10.50 -8.17 -4.19
C ILE A 88 -11.99 -8.48 -4.20
N LYS A 89 -12.74 -7.93 -3.24
CA LYS A 89 -14.19 -8.16 -3.14
C LYS A 89 -14.93 -7.75 -4.41
N ARG A 90 -14.57 -6.61 -5.00
CA ARG A 90 -15.14 -6.15 -6.29
C ARG A 90 -14.76 -7.07 -7.45
N ALA A 91 -13.50 -7.51 -7.51
CA ALA A 91 -13.02 -8.42 -8.55
C ALA A 91 -13.70 -9.80 -8.46
N GLU A 92 -13.87 -10.35 -7.25
CA GLU A 92 -14.57 -11.60 -7.00
C GLU A 92 -16.05 -11.54 -7.38
N ALA A 93 -16.74 -10.46 -7.01
CA ALA A 93 -18.14 -10.25 -7.37
C ALA A 93 -18.33 -10.18 -8.90
N GLU A 94 -17.42 -9.49 -9.59
CA GLU A 94 -17.44 -9.39 -11.04
C GLU A 94 -17.08 -10.72 -11.71
N ASN A 95 -16.08 -11.45 -11.19
CA ASN A 95 -15.69 -12.75 -11.70
C ASN A 95 -16.84 -13.76 -11.61
N LYS A 96 -17.62 -13.74 -10.52
CA LYS A 96 -18.85 -14.57 -10.40
C LYS A 96 -19.86 -14.27 -11.50
N ARG A 97 -20.05 -13.00 -11.86
CA ARG A 97 -20.93 -12.59 -12.97
C ARG A 97 -20.40 -13.07 -14.31
N ILE A 98 -19.11 -12.90 -14.56
CA ILE A 98 -18.44 -13.35 -15.78
C ILE A 98 -18.55 -14.87 -15.93
N VAL A 99 -18.36 -15.64 -14.85
CA VAL A 99 -18.54 -17.11 -14.87
C VAL A 99 -19.96 -17.47 -15.30
N PHE A 100 -20.97 -16.83 -14.71
CA PHE A 100 -22.37 -17.06 -15.08
C PHE A 100 -22.68 -16.68 -16.54
N GLU A 101 -22.13 -15.56 -17.03
CA GLU A 101 -22.25 -15.17 -18.44
C GLU A 101 -21.54 -16.16 -19.36
N ASN A 102 -20.38 -16.65 -18.97
CA ASN A 102 -19.58 -17.60 -19.74
C ASN A 102 -20.31 -18.92 -19.94
N VAL A 103 -21.01 -19.44 -18.93
CA VAL A 103 -21.87 -20.63 -19.08
C VAL A 103 -22.92 -20.42 -20.20
N LYS A 104 -23.52 -19.23 -20.28
CA LYS A 104 -24.49 -18.90 -21.35
C LYS A 104 -23.83 -18.73 -22.72
N LEU A 105 -22.59 -18.25 -22.77
CA LEU A 105 -21.84 -18.07 -24.01
C LEU A 105 -21.34 -19.41 -24.57
N GLU A 106 -20.92 -20.31 -23.69
CA GLU A 106 -20.49 -21.67 -24.01
C GLU A 106 -21.61 -22.47 -24.67
N ALA A 107 -22.81 -22.43 -24.09
CA ALA A 107 -24.00 -23.05 -24.69
C ALA A 107 -24.36 -22.49 -26.08
N LYS A 108 -23.90 -21.28 -26.40
CA LYS A 108 -24.11 -20.62 -27.71
C LYS A 108 -22.90 -20.77 -28.64
N GLY A 109 -21.87 -21.53 -28.27
CA GLY A 109 -20.63 -21.70 -29.04
C GLY A 109 -19.82 -20.40 -29.20
N LYS A 110 -20.01 -19.42 -28.32
CA LYS A 110 -19.35 -18.10 -28.39
C LYS A 110 -18.09 -18.05 -27.52
N ARG A 111 -17.19 -17.12 -27.86
CA ARG A 111 -15.97 -16.87 -27.10
C ARG A 111 -16.29 -16.40 -25.67
N LEU A 112 -15.64 -17.05 -24.70
CA LEU A 112 -15.74 -16.73 -23.27
C LEU A 112 -15.02 -15.42 -22.93
N ARG A 113 -15.58 -14.69 -21.95
CA ARG A 113 -14.99 -13.48 -21.36
C ARG A 113 -13.90 -13.87 -20.35
N LYS A 114 -12.83 -13.06 -20.31
CA LYS A 114 -11.72 -13.25 -19.37
C LYS A 114 -12.10 -12.77 -17.98
N LEU A 115 -11.70 -13.53 -16.96
CA LEU A 115 -11.81 -13.12 -15.55
C LEU A 115 -10.86 -11.95 -15.24
N LYS A 116 -11.26 -11.10 -14.30
CA LYS A 116 -10.41 -10.05 -13.76
C LYS A 116 -9.38 -10.63 -12.80
N THR A 117 -8.16 -10.11 -12.87
CA THR A 117 -7.07 -10.47 -11.96
C THR A 117 -7.38 -10.00 -10.54
N ILE A 118 -7.08 -10.84 -9.56
CA ILE A 118 -7.23 -10.51 -8.13
C ILE A 118 -5.93 -9.84 -7.66
N PRO A 119 -5.99 -8.68 -6.98
CA PRO A 119 -4.81 -8.00 -6.45
C PRO A 119 -4.01 -8.85 -5.45
N SER A 120 -2.68 -8.75 -5.53
CA SER A 120 -1.74 -9.31 -4.56
C SER A 120 -1.52 -8.39 -3.36
N CYS A 121 -0.76 -8.84 -2.35
CA CYS A 121 -0.33 -8.03 -1.23
C CYS A 121 0.25 -6.69 -1.71
N PRO A 122 -0.16 -5.54 -1.13
CA PRO A 122 0.37 -4.24 -1.51
C PRO A 122 1.86 -4.15 -1.18
N GLN A 123 2.66 -3.67 -2.13
CA GLN A 123 4.09 -3.43 -1.99
C GLN A 123 4.49 -2.13 -2.69
N SER A 124 5.55 -1.49 -2.21
CA SER A 124 6.15 -0.30 -2.83
C SER A 124 7.63 -0.54 -3.11
N LYS A 125 8.10 -0.06 -4.27
CA LYS A 125 9.50 -0.21 -4.69
C LYS A 125 10.43 0.85 -4.10
N SER A 126 9.94 2.05 -3.82
CA SER A 126 10.82 3.15 -3.36
C SER A 126 10.12 4.30 -2.63
N GLN A 127 8.79 4.39 -2.60
CA GLN A 127 8.08 5.58 -2.12
C GLN A 127 6.75 5.26 -1.44
N ALA A 128 6.75 4.40 -0.42
CA ALA A 128 5.52 4.13 0.35
C ALA A 128 4.96 5.39 1.06
N ILE A 129 5.74 6.47 1.17
CA ILE A 129 5.36 7.74 1.81
C ILE A 129 4.29 8.50 0.98
N ARG A 130 4.18 8.27 -0.33
CA ARG A 130 3.27 9.06 -1.19
C ARG A 130 1.87 8.46 -1.23
N PHE A 131 0.89 9.24 -0.76
CA PHE A 131 -0.55 8.92 -0.78
C PHE A 131 -1.11 8.68 -2.20
N ASP A 132 -0.45 9.23 -3.22
CA ASP A 132 -0.85 9.22 -4.64
C ASP A 132 0.01 8.26 -5.51
N ALA A 133 0.95 7.52 -4.90
CA ALA A 133 1.67 6.51 -5.65
C ALA A 133 0.74 5.30 -5.83
N SER A 134 0.02 5.30 -6.95
CA SER A 134 -0.69 4.14 -7.51
C SER A 134 0.12 2.88 -7.23
N PHE A 135 -0.41 1.95 -6.42
CA PHE A 135 0.28 0.71 -6.08
C PHE A 135 0.70 0.03 -7.39
N VAL A 136 2.02 -0.03 -7.63
CA VAL A 136 2.55 -0.65 -8.83
C VAL A 136 2.41 -2.15 -8.62
N HIS A 137 1.44 -2.75 -9.31
CA HIS A 137 1.38 -4.20 -9.43
C HIS A 137 2.69 -4.70 -10.08
N PRO A 138 3.29 -5.79 -9.55
CA PRO A 138 4.44 -6.42 -10.19
C PRO A 138 4.12 -6.89 -11.61
#